data_AF-M1PTL6-F1
#
_entry.id   AF-M1PTL6-F1
#
_cell.length_a   1.000
_cell.length_b   1.000
_cell.length_c   1.000
_cell.angle_alpha   90.00
_cell.angle_beta   90.00
_cell.angle_gamma   90.00
#
_symmetry.space_group_name_H-M   'P 1'
#
loop_
_entity.id
_entity.type
_entity.pdbx_description
1 polymer ?
#
loop_
_entity_poly.entity_id
_entity_poly.type
_entity_poly.pdbx_seq_one_letter_code
_entity_poly.pdbx_strand_id
1 'polypeptide(L)' 'TVFGARPLKRAIQVQVENPLAHQLLAGELIPESTIRIDADDSGLFVVSN' A
#
# COMPACT_ATOMS: atom_id res chain seq x y z
N THR A 1 21.60 17.43 -6.68
CA THR A 1 20.70 17.05 -5.57
C THR A 1 20.28 15.60 -5.80
N VAL A 2 20.83 14.65 -5.04
CA VAL A 2 21.04 13.28 -5.56
C VAL A 2 19.76 12.44 -5.74
N PHE A 3 18.62 12.76 -5.10
CA PHE A 3 17.44 11.88 -5.22
C PHE A 3 16.05 12.52 -5.41
N GLY A 4 15.84 13.82 -5.16
CA GLY A 4 14.53 14.45 -5.33
C GLY A 4 13.39 13.63 -4.66
N ALA A 5 12.18 13.66 -5.22
CA ALA A 5 11.04 12.89 -4.71
C ALA A 5 10.97 11.43 -5.22
N ARG A 6 11.98 10.95 -5.97
CA ARG A 6 11.97 9.58 -6.52
C ARG A 6 11.94 8.50 -5.43
N PRO A 7 12.67 8.63 -4.30
CA PRO A 7 12.56 7.70 -3.19
C PRO A 7 11.15 7.64 -2.60
N LEU A 8 10.46 8.79 -2.50
CA LEU A 8 9.09 8.84 -1.97
C LEU A 8 8.14 8.04 -2.85
N LYS A 9 8.19 8.23 -4.18
CA LYS A 9 7.39 7.44 -5.11
C LYS A 9 7.69 5.93 -4.96
N ARG A 10 8.96 5.54 -4.81
CA ARG A 10 9.32 4.13 -4.64
C ARG A 10 8.84 3.54 -3.31
N ALA A 11 8.89 4.31 -2.22
CA ALA A 11 8.37 3.87 -0.93
C ALA A 11 6.87 3.58 -1.01
N ILE A 12 6.09 4.49 -1.62
CA ILE A 12 4.65 4.29 -1.85
C ILE A 12 4.40 3.03 -2.71
N GLN A 13 5.13 2.87 -3.81
CA GLN A 13 4.97 1.69 -4.67
C GLN A 13 5.24 0.37 -3.93
N VAL A 14 6.36 0.30 -3.20
CA VAL A 14 6.81 -0.92 -2.54
C VAL A 14 5.95 -1.24 -1.31
N GLN A 15 5.60 -0.24 -0.51
CA GLN A 15 4.93 -0.45 0.77
C GLN A 15 3.40 -0.39 0.68
N VAL A 16 2.84 0.23 -0.36
CA VAL A 16 1.38 0.42 -0.51
C VAL A 16 0.86 -0.25 -1.78
N GLU A 17 1.32 0.16 -2.96
CA GLU A 17 0.72 -0.31 -4.22
C GLU A 17 0.91 -1.82 -4.44
N ASN A 18 2.12 -2.33 -4.19
CA ASN A 18 2.42 -3.75 -4.40
C ASN A 18 1.61 -4.68 -3.48
N PRO A 19 1.56 -4.48 -2.14
CA PRO A 19 0.71 -5.29 -1.26
C PRO A 19 -0.77 -5.26 -1.64
N LEU A 20 -1.30 -4.08 -2.00
CA LEU A 20 -2.69 -3.93 -2.42
C LEU A 20 -2.99 -4.72 -3.70
N ALA A 21 -2.09 -4.66 -4.69
CA ALA A 21 -2.24 -5.45 -5.90
C ALA A 21 -2.27 -6.96 -5.60
N HIS A 22 -1.43 -7.44 -4.67
CA HIS A 22 -1.44 -8.84 -4.25
C HIS A 22 -2.76 -9.24 -3.58
N GLN A 23 -3.26 -8.46 -2.62
CA GLN A 23 -4.52 -8.76 -1.92
C GLN A 23 -5.73 -8.67 -2.85
N LEU A 24 -5.74 -7.72 -3.80
CA LEU A 24 -6.78 -7.62 -4.83
C LEU A 24 -6.78 -8.86 -5.74
N LEU A 25 -5.60 -9.31 -6.20
CA LEU A 25 -5.48 -10.52 -7.03
C LEU A 25 -5.82 -11.80 -6.26
N ALA A 26 -5.60 -11.82 -4.93
CA ALA A 26 -6.00 -12.91 -4.06
C ALA A 26 -7.52 -12.96 -3.79
N GLY A 27 -8.26 -11.91 -4.16
CA GLY A 27 -9.69 -11.78 -3.90
C GLY A 27 -10.02 -11.36 -2.46
N GLU A 28 -9.04 -10.92 -1.69
CA GLU A 28 -9.21 -10.42 -0.32
C GLU A 28 -9.78 -9.00 -0.30
N LEU A 29 -9.51 -8.22 -1.36
CA LEU A 29 -10.06 -6.88 -1.54
C LEU A 29 -11.19 -6.90 -2.58
N ILE A 30 -12.31 -6.27 -2.23
CA ILE A 30 -13.46 -6.14 -3.11
C ILE A 30 -13.25 -4.89 -3.99
N PRO A 31 -13.40 -4.99 -5.33
CA PRO A 31 -13.39 -3.83 -6.20
C PRO A 31 -14.41 -2.78 -5.75
N GLU A 32 -14.10 -1.49 -5.96
CA GLU A 32 -14.95 -0.37 -5.56
C GLU A 32 -15.18 -0.22 -4.04
N SER A 33 -14.51 -1.03 -3.20
CA SER A 33 -14.54 -0.85 -1.75
C SER A 33 -13.57 0.23 -1.29
N THR A 34 -13.95 0.98 -0.25
CA THR A 34 -13.02 1.89 0.41
C THR A 34 -12.13 1.10 1.35
N ILE A 35 -10.85 1.08 1.07
CA ILE A 35 -9.82 0.45 1.89
C ILE A 35 -9.13 1.50 2.76
N ARG A 36 -8.87 1.16 4.02
CA ARG A 36 -8.09 2.00 4.93
C ARG A 36 -6.70 1.39 5.07
N ILE A 37 -5.67 2.22 5.02
CA ILE A 37 -4.30 1.83 5.32
C ILE A 37 -3.94 2.49 6.64
N ASP A 38 -3.43 1.69 7.57
CA ASP A 38 -2.95 2.17 8.86
C ASP A 38 -1.48 1.76 9.05
N ALA A 39 -0.85 2.28 10.10
CA ALA A 39 0.54 2.01 10.40
C ALA A 39 0.74 1.71 11.89
N ASP A 40 1.59 0.73 12.17
CA ASP A 40 2.09 0.44 13.51
C ASP A 40 3.63 0.28 13.50
N ASP A 41 4.19 -0.18 14.62
CA ASP A 41 5.65 -0.39 14.77
C ASP A 41 6.21 -1.44 13.78
N SER A 42 5.36 -2.27 13.18
CA SER A 42 5.75 -3.28 12.18
C SER A 42 5.67 -2.77 10.73
N GLY A 43 4.98 -1.65 10.49
CA GLY A 43 4.89 -1.00 9.18
C GLY A 43 3.45 -0.70 8.76
N LEU A 44 3.24 -0.63 7.44
CA LEU A 44 1.94 -0.34 6.84
C LEU A 44 1.12 -1.63 6.68
N PHE A 45 -0.15 -1.58 7.07
CA PHE A 45 -1.09 -2.70 6.90
C PHE A 45 -2.46 -2.21 6.43
N VAL A 46 -3.21 -3.12 5.80
CA VAL A 46 -4.52 -2.85 5.23
C VAL A 46 -5.61 -3.22 6.24
N VAL A 47 -6.56 -2.32 6.44
CA VAL A 47 -7.74 -2.50 7.27
C VAL A 47 -8.96 -2.57 6.35
N SER A 48 -9.57 -3.76 6.24
CA SER A 48 -10.87 -3.93 5.58
C SER A 48 -11.98 -3.56 6.57
N ASN A 49 -12.88 -2.67 6.17
CA ASN A 49 -14.05 -2.29 6.97
C ASN A 49 -15.19 -3.31 6.81
#